data_AF-A0A7X9DVH0-F1
#
_entry.id   AF-A0A7X9DVH0-F1
#
_cell.length_a   1.000
_cell.length_b   1.000
_cell.length_c   1.000
_cell.angle_alpha   90.00
_cell.angle_beta   90.00
_cell.angle_gamma   90.00
#
_symmetry.space_group_name_H-M   'P 1'
#
loop_
_entity.id
_entity.type
_entity.pdbx_description
1 polymer ?
#
loop_
_entity_poly.entity_id
_entity_poly.type
_entity_poly.pdbx_seq_one_letter_code
_entity_poly.pdbx_strand_id
1 'polypeptide(L)'
;MMKRCLSGVLCCLFLAACGSSGTSGYTPPDLGKNDGALSISDQPLASGESYSGRFPGEGRYLGFIFQGVAGAAYDIVLTRISGTDVPAEVVYAFEGQTFGEALAWTSADARELSITGWKAPRTGTYLILVDVASGPHTGTFQLALSCSENCGDPLACAADADCPAGMVCYEGLCFDGNVECNADSDCLPDEVCLRGFCVQSCQPMVEVCDGWDNDCDGLIDEDCTSEPCTSDADCARGEACINGQCQPVCDCAMNADCPAGMICQACQCVPGDCPDADGDGYFSCRGDCDDRNPAVNPAMAEVCGDGLDNDCDGIVDDGCGGLPCASDADCPAGEMCWDGVCVPGRCASDRDCGAGLSCCAGLCADVLFDPRNCGACGMSCAAGERCLRGVCTGGDPCQGVNCPAGQVCQNGVCVQECHCSADTDCAAGQVCVDCQCQAACEDRDGDGFCAGEDCDDADAAVNPRAAETCGDSLDNDCDGLVDEDCGTPCRADSDCPAGLRCMNGVCVR
;
A
#
# COMPACT_ATOMS: atom_id res chain seq x y z
N MET A 1 25.26 8.00 -31.87
CA MET A 1 24.33 8.79 -31.03
C MET A 1 23.07 7.96 -30.89
N MET A 2 22.89 7.40 -29.69
CA MET A 2 21.67 6.82 -29.11
C MET A 2 20.92 5.71 -29.88
N LYS A 3 20.46 4.69 -29.13
CA LYS A 3 19.73 3.49 -29.58
C LYS A 3 20.57 2.44 -30.33
N ARG A 4 21.32 1.64 -29.55
CA ARG A 4 21.53 0.18 -29.75
C ARG A 4 22.43 -0.53 -28.71
N CYS A 5 22.71 0.09 -27.56
CA CYS A 5 23.57 -0.50 -26.51
C CYS A 5 22.86 -0.86 -25.20
N LEU A 6 21.55 -1.11 -25.19
CA LEU A 6 20.84 -1.66 -24.02
C LEU A 6 20.10 -2.99 -24.31
N SER A 7 20.62 -3.77 -25.26
CA SER A 7 20.23 -5.18 -25.44
C SER A 7 21.38 -6.14 -25.09
N GLY A 8 22.45 -5.64 -24.45
CA GLY A 8 23.72 -6.37 -24.32
C GLY A 8 24.19 -6.63 -22.89
N VAL A 9 23.73 -5.88 -21.89
CA VAL A 9 24.23 -6.06 -20.51
C VAL A 9 23.63 -7.31 -19.85
N LEU A 10 22.41 -7.70 -20.26
CA LEU A 10 21.80 -8.96 -19.82
C LEU A 10 22.28 -10.19 -20.61
N CYS A 11 22.92 -10.01 -21.78
CA CYS A 11 23.35 -11.13 -22.64
C CYS A 11 24.77 -11.65 -22.34
N CYS A 12 25.58 -10.91 -21.57
CA CYS A 12 26.96 -11.32 -21.23
C CYS A 12 27.08 -12.26 -20.03
N LEU A 13 25.95 -12.69 -19.43
CA LEU A 13 25.92 -13.69 -18.36
C LEU A 13 26.35 -15.11 -18.79
N PHE A 14 26.65 -15.39 -20.08
CA PHE A 14 26.81 -16.78 -20.54
C PHE A 14 28.01 -17.18 -21.41
N LEU A 15 29.09 -16.39 -21.55
CA LEU A 15 30.30 -16.89 -22.23
C LEU A 15 31.56 -16.77 -21.38
N ALA A 16 32.01 -17.95 -20.95
CA ALA A 16 33.23 -18.22 -20.24
C ALA A 16 34.51 -17.65 -20.90
N ALA A 17 35.46 -17.35 -20.02
CA ALA A 17 36.91 -17.28 -20.22
C ALA A 17 37.56 -15.92 -20.52
N CYS A 18 38.08 -15.30 -19.46
CA CYS A 18 39.50 -14.97 -19.33
C CYS A 18 39.82 -15.04 -17.82
N GLY A 19 40.69 -15.87 -17.27
CA GLY A 19 41.97 -16.33 -17.79
C GLY A 19 43.09 -15.49 -17.17
N SER A 20 43.60 -15.91 -16.01
CA SER A 20 44.77 -15.38 -15.26
C SER A 20 44.62 -13.97 -14.66
N SER A 21 45.04 -13.64 -13.44
CA SER A 21 45.78 -14.34 -12.39
C SER A 21 45.71 -13.48 -11.13
N GLY A 22 45.33 -14.08 -10.00
CA GLY A 22 45.73 -13.70 -8.65
C GLY A 22 45.27 -12.34 -8.11
N THR A 23 44.10 -12.31 -7.47
CA THR A 23 43.89 -11.95 -6.04
C THR A 23 42.39 -11.96 -5.73
N SER A 24 41.99 -12.66 -4.66
CA SER A 24 40.66 -12.68 -4.01
C SER A 24 39.44 -13.23 -4.79
N GLY A 25 39.48 -14.52 -5.11
CA GLY A 25 38.51 -15.55 -4.71
C GLY A 25 36.98 -15.33 -4.59
N TYR A 26 36.29 -14.45 -5.32
CA TYR A 26 34.82 -14.43 -5.32
C TYR A 26 34.20 -14.33 -6.73
N THR A 27 33.33 -15.28 -7.05
CA THR A 27 32.43 -15.30 -8.20
C THR A 27 31.10 -14.64 -7.83
N PRO A 28 30.47 -13.83 -8.69
CA PRO A 28 29.14 -13.26 -8.43
C PRO A 28 28.10 -14.35 -8.11
N PRO A 29 27.10 -14.09 -7.25
CA PRO A 29 25.97 -15.00 -7.08
C PRO A 29 25.25 -15.16 -8.41
N ASP A 30 24.97 -16.41 -8.79
CA ASP A 30 24.08 -16.72 -9.91
C ASP A 30 22.66 -16.42 -9.44
N LEU A 31 22.11 -15.26 -9.83
CA LEU A 31 20.77 -14.79 -9.43
C LEU A 31 19.62 -15.68 -9.95
N GLY A 32 19.90 -16.85 -10.52
CA GLY A 32 18.89 -17.76 -11.04
C GLY A 32 18.20 -17.18 -12.27
N LYS A 33 17.98 -18.01 -13.29
CA LYS A 33 17.34 -17.59 -14.55
C LYS A 33 15.82 -17.39 -14.46
N ASN A 34 15.29 -17.14 -13.27
CA ASN A 34 13.86 -17.05 -13.04
C ASN A 34 13.57 -15.66 -12.44
N ASP A 35 12.97 -14.80 -13.24
CA ASP A 35 12.70 -13.38 -12.97
C ASP A 35 11.67 -13.14 -11.82
N GLY A 36 11.45 -14.11 -10.93
CA GLY A 36 10.55 -14.05 -9.76
C GLY A 36 11.27 -14.14 -8.40
N ALA A 37 12.58 -13.90 -8.38
CA ALA A 37 13.44 -14.12 -7.20
C ALA A 37 13.77 -12.85 -6.40
N LEU A 38 13.41 -11.64 -6.85
CA LEU A 38 13.72 -10.40 -6.14
C LEU A 38 12.45 -9.56 -5.95
N SER A 39 12.08 -9.31 -4.70
CA SER A 39 10.99 -8.39 -4.34
C SER A 39 11.60 -7.13 -3.72
N ILE A 40 11.29 -5.96 -4.24
CA ILE A 40 11.79 -4.67 -3.76
C ILE A 40 10.69 -3.99 -2.95
N SER A 41 11.02 -3.44 -1.79
CA SER A 41 10.12 -2.63 -0.96
C SER A 41 9.58 -1.43 -1.74
N ASP A 42 8.26 -1.23 -1.69
CA ASP A 42 7.56 -0.11 -2.34
C ASP A 42 7.92 1.25 -1.72
N GLN A 43 8.39 1.24 -0.46
CA GLN A 43 8.78 2.43 0.27
C GLN A 43 10.30 2.46 0.50
N PRO A 44 10.98 3.56 0.16
CA PRO A 44 12.39 3.74 0.47
C PRO A 44 12.59 3.80 2.00
N LEU A 45 13.59 3.10 2.50
CA LEU A 45 13.96 3.12 3.91
C LEU A 45 14.73 4.41 4.21
N ALA A 46 14.15 5.32 4.98
CA ALA A 46 14.85 6.54 5.38
C ALA A 46 15.83 6.29 6.54
N SER A 47 16.82 7.18 6.67
CA SER A 47 17.74 7.13 7.82
C SER A 47 16.98 7.36 9.12
N GLY A 48 17.07 6.40 10.05
CA GLY A 48 16.38 6.40 11.34
C GLY A 48 15.11 5.54 11.34
N GLU A 49 14.74 4.96 10.20
CA GLU A 49 13.61 4.05 10.07
C GLU A 49 14.05 2.59 10.15
N SER A 50 13.05 1.73 10.39
CA SER A 50 13.24 0.29 10.38
C SER A 50 12.06 -0.40 9.70
N TYR A 51 12.35 -1.42 8.91
CA TYR A 51 11.38 -2.32 8.32
C TYR A 51 11.33 -3.62 9.10
N SER A 52 10.14 -4.19 9.30
CA SER A 52 9.99 -5.54 9.88
C SER A 52 9.24 -6.43 8.90
N GLY A 53 9.70 -7.66 8.71
CA GLY A 53 9.11 -8.59 7.76
C GLY A 53 9.48 -10.05 8.04
N ARG A 54 8.99 -10.94 7.18
CA ARG A 54 9.39 -12.35 7.14
C ARG A 54 10.52 -12.52 6.15
N PHE A 55 11.44 -13.44 6.45
CA PHE A 55 12.53 -13.72 5.52
C PHE A 55 12.00 -14.29 4.18
N PRO A 56 12.65 -13.96 3.04
CA PRO A 56 12.32 -14.56 1.77
C PRO A 56 12.73 -16.05 1.80
N GLY A 57 11.88 -16.93 1.27
CA GLY A 57 12.19 -18.35 1.14
C GLY A 57 13.41 -18.62 0.24
N GLU A 58 13.90 -19.86 0.21
CA GLU A 58 15.10 -20.24 -0.55
C GLU A 58 15.08 -19.76 -2.01
N GLY A 59 16.16 -19.10 -2.43
CA GLY A 59 16.31 -18.57 -3.78
C GLY A 59 15.53 -17.29 -4.06
N ARG A 60 15.08 -16.58 -3.01
CA ARG A 60 14.42 -15.28 -3.10
C ARG A 60 15.16 -14.22 -2.28
N TYR A 61 15.05 -12.97 -2.73
CA TYR A 61 15.70 -11.80 -2.16
C TYR A 61 14.65 -10.74 -1.82
N LEU A 62 14.82 -10.09 -0.67
CA LEU A 62 14.12 -8.84 -0.34
C LEU A 62 15.08 -7.66 -0.53
N GLY A 63 14.69 -6.70 -1.36
CA GLY A 63 15.43 -5.48 -1.64
C GLY A 63 14.83 -4.27 -0.93
N PHE A 64 15.67 -3.47 -0.28
CA PHE A 64 15.27 -2.21 0.36
C PHE A 64 16.07 -1.06 -0.22
N ILE A 65 15.37 -0.07 -0.75
CA ILE A 65 16.00 1.09 -1.38
C ILE A 65 16.24 2.19 -0.34
N PHE A 66 17.38 2.87 -0.37
CA PHE A 66 17.59 4.10 0.40
C PHE A 66 18.40 5.15 -0.37
N GLN A 67 18.28 6.41 0.01
CA GLN A 67 19.06 7.51 -0.56
C GLN A 67 20.34 7.75 0.27
N GLY A 68 21.49 7.62 -0.38
CA GLY A 68 22.78 7.87 0.23
C GLY A 68 23.40 9.19 -0.25
N VAL A 69 24.12 9.87 0.64
CA VAL A 69 24.86 11.10 0.32
C VAL A 69 26.36 10.79 0.23
N ALA A 70 27.05 11.28 -0.80
CA ALA A 70 28.49 11.09 -0.97
C ALA A 70 29.28 11.45 0.30
N GLY A 71 30.00 10.49 0.85
CA GLY A 71 30.83 10.65 2.05
C GLY A 71 30.08 10.56 3.39
N ALA A 72 28.75 10.42 3.37
CA ALA A 72 27.96 10.09 4.55
C ALA A 72 28.18 8.64 4.97
N ALA A 73 28.17 8.38 6.27
CA ALA A 73 28.32 7.06 6.85
C ALA A 73 26.95 6.52 7.30
N TYR A 74 26.66 5.27 6.98
CA TYR A 74 25.41 4.60 7.33
C TYR A 74 25.68 3.32 8.11
N ASP A 75 24.87 3.12 9.15
CA ASP A 75 24.80 1.90 9.91
C ASP A 75 23.56 1.13 9.45
N ILE A 76 23.75 -0.13 9.06
CA ILE A 76 22.70 -1.04 8.59
C ILE A 76 22.67 -2.19 9.57
N VAL A 77 21.54 -2.40 10.24
CA VAL A 77 21.38 -3.44 11.27
C VAL A 77 20.24 -4.36 10.89
N LEU A 78 20.53 -5.64 10.69
CA LEU A 78 19.56 -6.69 10.48
C LEU A 78 19.44 -7.55 11.75
N THR A 79 18.29 -7.48 12.40
CA THR A 79 17.99 -8.21 13.63
C THR A 79 17.00 -9.32 13.33
N ARG A 80 17.30 -10.56 13.74
CA ARG A 80 16.31 -11.65 13.70
C ARG A 80 15.44 -11.57 14.95
N ILE A 81 14.14 -11.42 14.73
CA ILE A 81 13.13 -11.37 15.79
C ILE A 81 12.73 -12.81 16.20
N SER A 82 12.51 -13.69 15.21
CA SER A 82 12.06 -15.06 15.43
C SER A 82 12.58 -16.03 14.38
N GLY A 83 12.36 -17.33 14.60
CA GLY A 83 12.81 -18.40 13.71
C GLY A 83 14.28 -18.75 13.87
N THR A 84 14.69 -19.84 13.22
CA THR A 84 16.09 -20.33 13.22
C THR A 84 16.80 -20.03 11.91
N ASP A 85 16.21 -19.17 11.07
CA ASP A 85 16.78 -18.79 9.77
C ASP A 85 18.13 -18.10 9.95
N VAL A 86 19.07 -18.49 9.08
CA VAL A 86 20.42 -17.95 9.04
C VAL A 86 20.53 -17.11 7.76
N PRO A 87 20.53 -15.77 7.85
CA PRO A 87 20.67 -14.94 6.66
C PRO A 87 22.08 -15.05 6.06
N ALA A 88 22.14 -15.14 4.73
CA ALA A 88 23.38 -15.44 4.00
C ALA A 88 24.22 -14.20 3.72
N GLU A 89 23.56 -13.07 3.47
CA GLU A 89 24.20 -11.97 2.78
C GLU A 89 23.39 -10.69 2.97
N VAL A 90 24.04 -9.63 3.43
CA VAL A 90 23.47 -8.29 3.45
C VAL A 90 24.47 -7.34 2.83
N VAL A 91 23.99 -6.55 1.86
CA VAL A 91 24.57 -5.33 1.23
C VAL A 91 25.23 -5.48 -0.15
N TYR A 92 24.51 -4.96 -1.16
CA TYR A 92 25.02 -4.61 -2.47
C TYR A 92 24.68 -3.16 -2.81
N ALA A 93 25.61 -2.23 -2.57
CA ALA A 93 25.48 -0.85 -3.05
C ALA A 93 25.83 -0.79 -4.56
N PHE A 94 24.94 -0.30 -5.42
CA PHE A 94 25.25 -0.14 -6.85
C PHE A 94 24.86 1.23 -7.43
N GLU A 95 25.89 1.88 -7.98
CA GLU A 95 25.88 2.61 -9.25
C GLU A 95 27.20 2.26 -9.99
N GLY A 96 27.23 1.11 -10.68
CA GLY A 96 28.39 0.63 -11.44
C GLY A 96 29.50 -0.10 -10.65
N GLN A 97 29.65 -1.40 -10.94
CA GLN A 97 30.72 -2.36 -10.58
C GLN A 97 31.37 -2.27 -9.18
N THR A 98 30.67 -2.81 -8.15
CA THR A 98 31.16 -3.44 -6.87
C THR A 98 31.91 -2.56 -5.84
N PHE A 99 31.84 -2.69 -4.50
CA PHE A 99 31.38 -3.72 -3.54
C PHE A 99 30.78 -3.06 -2.27
N GLY A 100 29.74 -3.67 -1.69
CA GLY A 100 29.43 -3.57 -0.25
C GLY A 100 30.07 -4.74 0.52
N GLU A 101 30.20 -4.64 1.84
CA GLU A 101 30.67 -5.76 2.67
C GLU A 101 29.54 -6.78 2.81
N ALA A 102 29.74 -8.00 2.32
CA ALA A 102 28.81 -9.10 2.57
C ALA A 102 28.92 -9.54 4.03
N LEU A 103 27.85 -9.37 4.80
CA LEU A 103 27.76 -9.91 6.14
C LEU A 103 26.96 -11.23 6.15
N ALA A 104 27.52 -12.24 6.81
CA ALA A 104 26.88 -13.53 7.03
C ALA A 104 26.92 -13.86 8.52
N TRP A 105 25.88 -14.52 9.00
CA TRP A 105 25.84 -14.99 10.38
C TRP A 105 26.83 -16.14 10.56
N THR A 106 27.69 -16.05 11.57
CA THR A 106 28.70 -17.08 11.84
C THR A 106 28.15 -18.29 12.59
N SER A 107 26.90 -18.20 13.09
CA SER A 107 26.17 -19.29 13.75
C SER A 107 24.66 -19.06 13.70
N ALA A 108 23.88 -20.14 13.82
CA ALA A 108 22.42 -20.07 13.88
C ALA A 108 21.88 -19.39 15.16
N ASP A 109 22.72 -19.18 16.18
CA ASP A 109 22.36 -18.56 17.46
C ASP A 109 22.59 -17.05 17.51
N ALA A 110 23.20 -16.47 16.47
CA ALA A 110 23.32 -15.02 16.37
C ALA A 110 21.90 -14.38 16.40
N ARG A 111 21.81 -13.08 16.68
CA ARG A 111 20.53 -12.37 16.69
C ARG A 111 20.55 -11.08 15.89
N GLU A 112 21.74 -10.60 15.56
CA GLU A 112 21.96 -9.31 14.94
C GLU A 112 23.17 -9.39 14.01
N LEU A 113 23.06 -8.65 12.91
CA LEU A 113 24.10 -8.42 11.93
C LEU A 113 24.16 -6.91 11.70
N SER A 114 25.34 -6.32 11.73
CA SER A 114 25.44 -4.88 11.52
C SER A 114 26.66 -4.50 10.69
N ILE A 115 26.42 -3.68 9.67
CA ILE A 115 27.47 -2.88 9.03
C ILE A 115 27.43 -1.53 9.72
N THR A 116 28.55 -1.10 10.28
CA THR A 116 28.65 0.20 10.96
C THR A 116 29.58 1.11 10.18
N GLY A 117 29.12 2.31 9.89
CA GLY A 117 29.91 3.38 9.28
C GLY A 117 30.21 3.15 7.80
N TRP A 118 29.34 2.43 7.08
CA TRP A 118 29.49 2.24 5.64
C TRP A 118 29.40 3.59 4.92
N LYS A 119 30.48 3.98 4.22
CA LYS A 119 30.56 5.28 3.56
C LYS A 119 30.00 5.21 2.15
N ALA A 120 28.92 5.96 1.89
CA ALA A 120 28.35 6.09 0.56
C ALA A 120 29.37 6.74 -0.39
N PRO A 121 29.81 6.05 -1.45
CA PRO A 121 30.87 6.55 -2.34
C PRO A 121 30.40 7.73 -3.20
N ARG A 122 29.10 7.82 -3.48
CA ARG A 122 28.44 8.85 -4.29
C ARG A 122 27.09 9.24 -3.68
N THR A 123 26.52 10.34 -4.11
CA THR A 123 25.12 10.65 -3.78
C THR A 123 24.23 9.92 -4.77
N GLY A 124 23.23 9.17 -4.29
CA GLY A 124 22.32 8.42 -5.15
C GLY A 124 21.56 7.31 -4.41
N THR A 125 20.86 6.50 -5.18
CA THR A 125 20.04 5.39 -4.71
C THR A 125 20.88 4.15 -4.41
N TYR A 126 20.60 3.48 -3.29
CA TYR A 126 21.28 2.27 -2.86
C TYR A 126 20.28 1.17 -2.52
N LEU A 127 20.67 -0.09 -2.71
CA LEU A 127 19.85 -1.27 -2.46
C LEU A 127 20.47 -2.13 -1.35
N ILE A 128 19.67 -2.51 -0.36
CA ILE A 128 20.01 -3.50 0.65
C ILE A 128 19.28 -4.77 0.28
N LEU A 129 20.03 -5.82 -0.04
CA LEU A 129 19.46 -7.15 -0.28
C LEU A 129 19.53 -7.97 1.01
N VAL A 130 18.44 -8.69 1.30
CA VAL A 130 18.33 -9.64 2.40
C VAL A 130 17.96 -11.00 1.81
N ASP A 131 18.73 -12.02 2.14
CA ASP A 131 18.56 -13.43 1.73
C ASP A 131 18.78 -14.37 2.94
N VAL A 132 18.24 -15.59 2.86
CA VAL A 132 18.42 -16.69 3.82
C VAL A 132 19.31 -17.79 3.24
N ALA A 133 20.44 -18.04 3.93
CA ALA A 133 21.39 -19.09 3.55
C ALA A 133 20.84 -20.50 3.81
N SER A 134 20.10 -20.63 4.90
CA SER A 134 19.54 -21.89 5.40
C SER A 134 18.55 -21.66 6.54
N GLY A 135 17.47 -22.44 6.59
CA GLY A 135 16.53 -22.44 7.72
C GLY A 135 15.13 -22.91 7.31
N PRO A 136 14.15 -22.94 8.24
CA PRO A 136 12.75 -23.30 7.94
C PRO A 136 11.98 -22.23 7.16
N HIS A 137 12.57 -21.04 6.95
CA HIS A 137 12.00 -19.91 6.22
C HIS A 137 10.70 -19.36 6.83
N THR A 138 10.58 -19.43 8.16
CA THR A 138 9.41 -18.96 8.92
C THR A 138 9.73 -17.81 9.88
N GLY A 139 11.00 -17.45 10.00
CA GLY A 139 11.48 -16.41 10.89
C GLY A 139 11.15 -14.99 10.43
N THR A 140 11.06 -14.10 11.41
CA THR A 140 10.89 -12.67 11.19
C THR A 140 12.16 -11.90 11.49
N PHE A 141 12.33 -10.78 10.81
CA PHE A 141 13.48 -9.88 10.97
C PHE A 141 13.04 -8.42 11.06
N GLN A 142 13.94 -7.59 11.57
CA GLN A 142 13.90 -6.14 11.48
C GLN A 142 15.17 -5.65 10.80
N LEU A 143 15.04 -4.84 9.75
CA LEU A 143 16.12 -4.12 9.10
C LEU A 143 16.05 -2.66 9.50
N ALA A 144 17.07 -2.14 10.16
CA ALA A 144 17.19 -0.72 10.50
C ALA A 144 18.33 -0.07 9.72
N LEU A 145 18.09 1.14 9.26
CA LEU A 145 19.09 1.98 8.60
C LEU A 145 19.23 3.28 9.40
N SER A 146 20.45 3.69 9.71
CA SER A 146 20.70 4.98 10.35
C SER A 146 21.95 5.66 9.79
N CYS A 147 21.88 6.94 9.49
CA CYS A 147 23.05 7.71 9.11
C CYS A 147 23.83 8.17 10.35
N SER A 148 25.11 7.80 10.42
CA SER A 148 25.99 8.00 11.57
C SER A 148 27.01 9.14 11.40
N GLU A 149 27.31 9.58 10.17
CA GLU A 149 28.26 10.68 9.91
C GLU A 149 27.91 11.44 8.60
N ASN A 150 28.14 12.76 8.56
CA ASN A 150 28.07 13.61 7.35
C ASN A 150 26.78 13.51 6.52
N CYS A 151 25.63 13.34 7.16
CA CYS A 151 24.33 13.09 6.52
C CYS A 151 23.75 14.27 5.71
N GLY A 152 24.35 15.46 5.76
CA GLY A 152 23.79 16.68 5.15
C GLY A 152 22.47 17.14 5.78
N ASP A 153 21.86 18.19 5.21
CA ASP A 153 20.39 18.32 5.30
C ASP A 153 19.81 17.17 4.46
N PRO A 154 18.71 16.51 4.88
CA PRO A 154 18.10 15.47 4.09
C PRO A 154 17.81 16.05 2.70
N LEU A 155 17.90 15.21 1.67
CA LEU A 155 17.53 15.48 0.27
C LEU A 155 16.03 15.80 0.14
N ALA A 156 15.52 16.68 1.00
CA ALA A 156 14.15 17.02 1.14
C ALA A 156 13.77 18.08 0.13
N CYS A 157 12.64 17.89 -0.51
CA CYS A 157 12.22 18.72 -1.62
C CYS A 157 10.71 18.95 -1.53
N ALA A 158 10.25 20.12 -1.98
CA ALA A 158 8.84 20.36 -2.25
C ALA A 158 8.55 20.30 -3.76
N ALA A 159 9.59 20.49 -4.59
CA ALA A 159 9.54 20.40 -6.05
C ALA A 159 10.89 19.94 -6.64
N ASP A 160 10.90 19.50 -7.90
CA ASP A 160 12.10 19.02 -8.61
C ASP A 160 13.26 20.04 -8.62
N ALA A 161 12.93 21.34 -8.53
CA ALA A 161 13.92 22.41 -8.47
C ALA A 161 14.73 22.45 -7.17
N ASP A 162 14.23 21.82 -6.10
CA ASP A 162 14.94 21.67 -4.83
C ASP A 162 15.98 20.54 -4.90
N CYS A 163 15.97 19.75 -5.98
CA CYS A 163 16.84 18.62 -6.18
C CYS A 163 18.12 18.96 -6.98
N PRO A 164 19.23 18.25 -6.74
CA PRO A 164 20.44 18.35 -7.55
C PRO A 164 20.17 18.07 -9.05
N ALA A 165 21.01 18.61 -9.93
CA ALA A 165 20.80 18.50 -11.38
C ALA A 165 20.73 17.04 -11.84
N GLY A 166 19.62 16.67 -12.49
CA GLY A 166 19.33 15.30 -12.94
C GLY A 166 18.38 14.54 -12.02
N MET A 167 17.97 15.11 -10.88
CA MET A 167 17.08 14.48 -9.92
C MET A 167 15.66 15.07 -9.91
N VAL A 168 14.67 14.31 -9.45
CA VAL A 168 13.26 14.68 -9.32
C VAL A 168 12.78 14.53 -7.87
N CYS A 169 11.79 15.33 -7.47
CA CYS A 169 11.22 15.33 -6.13
C CYS A 169 10.00 14.43 -6.01
N TYR A 170 10.01 13.52 -5.03
CA TYR A 170 8.91 12.61 -4.74
C TYR A 170 8.75 12.41 -3.23
N GLU A 171 7.52 12.62 -2.73
CA GLU A 171 7.15 12.51 -1.30
C GLU A 171 8.14 13.17 -0.33
N GLY A 172 8.65 14.33 -0.71
CA GLY A 172 9.56 15.07 0.13
C GLY A 172 11.02 14.63 0.01
N LEU A 173 11.42 13.85 -1.00
CA LEU A 173 12.79 13.36 -1.23
C LEU A 173 13.23 13.39 -2.71
N CYS A 174 14.52 13.65 -2.97
CA CYS A 174 15.09 13.71 -4.34
C CYS A 174 15.66 12.37 -4.84
N PHE A 175 15.36 12.00 -6.10
CA PHE A 175 15.76 10.74 -6.76
C PHE A 175 16.47 10.98 -8.10
N ASP A 176 17.43 10.12 -8.48
CA ASP A 176 18.14 10.23 -9.78
C ASP A 176 17.23 9.90 -10.98
N GLY A 177 17.02 10.88 -11.84
CA GLY A 177 16.14 10.84 -13.01
C GLY A 177 16.79 10.17 -14.21
N ASN A 178 17.35 8.96 -14.03
CA ASN A 178 17.63 8.09 -15.18
C ASN A 178 16.31 7.48 -15.67
N VAL A 179 15.67 8.23 -16.55
CA VAL A 179 14.34 7.97 -17.12
C VAL A 179 14.37 6.72 -18.02
N GLU A 180 13.85 5.59 -17.55
CA GLU A 180 13.52 4.37 -18.31
C GLU A 180 12.33 4.56 -19.26
N CYS A 181 11.36 5.41 -18.91
CA CYS A 181 10.15 5.67 -19.70
C CYS A 181 9.74 7.15 -19.69
N ASN A 182 9.16 7.69 -20.76
CA ASN A 182 8.57 9.05 -20.77
C ASN A 182 7.04 9.03 -20.90
N ALA A 183 6.47 7.88 -21.26
CA ALA A 183 5.03 7.61 -21.33
C ALA A 183 4.81 6.10 -21.11
N ASP A 184 3.58 5.71 -20.75
CA ASP A 184 3.23 4.30 -20.46
C ASP A 184 3.55 3.36 -21.63
N SER A 185 3.51 3.87 -22.86
CA SER A 185 3.89 3.12 -24.07
C SER A 185 5.36 2.72 -24.15
N ASP A 186 6.22 3.30 -23.31
CA ASP A 186 7.63 2.93 -23.19
C ASP A 186 7.84 1.73 -22.24
N CYS A 187 6.78 1.30 -21.54
CA CYS A 187 6.78 0.21 -20.57
C CYS A 187 6.11 -1.07 -21.08
N LEU A 188 6.23 -2.18 -20.34
CA LEU A 188 5.52 -3.42 -20.66
C LEU A 188 3.99 -3.24 -20.47
N PRO A 189 3.15 -4.13 -21.05
CA PRO A 189 1.69 -3.97 -21.03
C PRO A 189 1.03 -3.81 -19.65
N ASP A 190 1.72 -4.19 -18.56
CA ASP A 190 1.21 -4.19 -17.18
C ASP A 190 1.99 -3.22 -16.26
N GLU A 191 2.71 -2.27 -16.87
CA GLU A 191 3.51 -1.26 -16.20
C GLU A 191 3.07 0.13 -16.66
N VAL A 192 3.00 1.10 -15.73
CA VAL A 192 2.82 2.51 -16.10
C VAL A 192 4.10 3.28 -15.90
N CYS A 193 4.25 4.31 -16.72
CA CYS A 193 5.37 5.20 -16.61
C CYS A 193 5.13 6.24 -15.54
N LEU A 194 5.57 5.93 -14.32
CA LEU A 194 5.56 6.87 -13.22
C LEU A 194 6.92 7.54 -13.11
N ARG A 195 6.97 8.79 -13.60
CA ARG A 195 8.08 9.75 -13.39
C ARG A 195 9.46 9.21 -13.79
N GLY A 196 9.49 8.43 -14.87
CA GLY A 196 10.73 7.95 -15.46
C GLY A 196 11.08 6.52 -15.12
N PHE A 197 10.23 5.77 -14.44
CA PHE A 197 10.43 4.35 -14.18
C PHE A 197 9.18 3.58 -14.59
N CYS A 198 9.38 2.41 -15.21
CA CYS A 198 8.30 1.47 -15.43
C CYS A 198 8.07 0.74 -14.12
N VAL A 199 6.95 1.04 -13.47
CA VAL A 199 6.54 0.39 -12.23
C VAL A 199 5.30 -0.44 -12.52
N GLN A 200 5.20 -1.60 -11.88
CA GLN A 200 3.98 -2.40 -11.95
C GLN A 200 2.83 -1.55 -11.40
N SER A 201 1.91 -1.22 -12.29
CA SER A 201 0.74 -0.44 -11.94
C SER A 201 -0.38 -1.39 -11.64
N CYS A 202 -0.52 -1.79 -10.40
CA CYS A 202 -1.81 -2.27 -9.95
C CYS A 202 -2.62 -1.01 -9.57
N GLN A 203 -3.32 -0.43 -10.56
CA GLN A 203 -4.43 0.48 -10.28
C GLN A 203 -5.57 -0.42 -9.82
N PRO A 204 -6.22 -0.20 -8.66
CA PRO A 204 -7.30 -1.07 -8.21
C PRO A 204 -8.38 -1.10 -9.29
N MET A 205 -8.44 -2.20 -10.02
CA MET A 205 -9.42 -2.49 -11.05
C MET A 205 -10.24 -3.68 -10.60
N VAL A 206 -11.37 -3.94 -11.24
CA VAL A 206 -12.18 -5.12 -10.89
C VAL A 206 -11.34 -6.38 -11.16
N GLU A 207 -11.30 -7.26 -10.17
CA GLU A 207 -10.56 -8.53 -10.17
C GLU A 207 -10.82 -9.33 -11.47
N VAL A 208 -9.74 -9.72 -12.14
CA VAL A 208 -9.79 -10.61 -13.31
C VAL A 208 -9.14 -11.93 -12.92
N CYS A 209 -9.85 -13.03 -13.12
CA CYS A 209 -9.42 -14.38 -12.73
C CYS A 209 -8.28 -14.93 -13.63
N ASP A 210 -7.10 -14.32 -13.55
CA ASP A 210 -5.90 -14.71 -14.28
C ASP A 210 -4.72 -15.11 -13.37
N GLY A 211 -4.96 -15.22 -12.05
CA GLY A 211 -3.96 -15.59 -11.05
C GLY A 211 -3.08 -14.41 -10.65
N TRP A 212 -3.54 -13.19 -10.91
CA TRP A 212 -2.90 -11.92 -10.58
C TRP A 212 -3.88 -11.12 -9.72
N ASP A 213 -3.35 -10.52 -8.66
CA ASP A 213 -4.07 -9.61 -7.76
C ASP A 213 -4.28 -8.29 -8.51
N ASN A 214 -5.48 -8.11 -9.07
CA ASN A 214 -5.79 -7.03 -10.02
C ASN A 214 -6.50 -5.86 -9.34
N ASP A 215 -7.10 -6.06 -8.17
CA ASP A 215 -7.63 -5.02 -7.30
C ASP A 215 -6.69 -4.60 -6.15
N CYS A 216 -5.56 -5.30 -6.02
CA CYS A 216 -4.40 -4.98 -5.21
C CYS A 216 -4.67 -5.03 -3.70
N ASP A 217 -5.58 -5.90 -3.25
CA ASP A 217 -5.95 -6.05 -1.84
C ASP A 217 -5.05 -7.03 -1.06
N GLY A 218 -4.18 -7.77 -1.76
CA GLY A 218 -3.21 -8.71 -1.20
C GLY A 218 -3.69 -10.16 -1.14
N LEU A 219 -4.87 -10.46 -1.68
CA LEU A 219 -5.36 -11.79 -1.97
C LEU A 219 -5.32 -12.02 -3.51
N ILE A 220 -5.58 -13.24 -3.97
CA ILE A 220 -5.51 -13.58 -5.41
C ILE A 220 -6.84 -14.23 -5.78
N ASP A 221 -7.56 -13.62 -6.72
CA ASP A 221 -8.79 -14.12 -7.36
C ASP A 221 -10.01 -14.26 -6.41
N GLU A 222 -10.19 -13.41 -5.40
CA GLU A 222 -11.29 -13.54 -4.41
C GLU A 222 -12.63 -12.90 -4.81
N ASP A 223 -12.67 -11.93 -5.72
CA ASP A 223 -13.87 -11.15 -6.06
C ASP A 223 -14.26 -11.20 -7.56
N CYS A 224 -13.94 -12.31 -8.24
CA CYS A 224 -14.32 -12.55 -9.64
C CYS A 224 -15.85 -12.66 -9.82
N THR A 225 -16.52 -11.53 -10.07
CA THR A 225 -17.93 -11.55 -10.52
C THR A 225 -18.00 -12.10 -11.95
N SER A 226 -18.83 -13.12 -12.16
CA SER A 226 -19.01 -13.80 -13.44
C SER A 226 -19.41 -12.84 -14.57
N GLU A 227 -18.46 -12.48 -15.43
CA GLU A 227 -18.71 -11.64 -16.61
C GLU A 227 -19.65 -12.36 -17.62
N PRO A 228 -20.53 -11.61 -18.31
CA PRO A 228 -21.37 -12.17 -19.34
C PRO A 228 -20.59 -12.51 -20.61
N CYS A 229 -20.85 -13.66 -21.21
CA CYS A 229 -20.18 -14.15 -22.42
C CYS A 229 -21.16 -14.33 -23.58
N THR A 230 -20.65 -14.36 -24.81
CA THR A 230 -21.43 -14.71 -26.02
C THR A 230 -20.90 -15.95 -26.75
N SER A 231 -19.66 -16.35 -26.46
CA SER A 231 -19.01 -17.55 -26.98
C SER A 231 -17.91 -18.06 -26.04
N ASP A 232 -17.49 -19.31 -26.18
CA ASP A 232 -16.43 -19.91 -25.36
C ASP A 232 -15.08 -19.20 -25.47
N ALA A 233 -14.86 -18.42 -26.54
CA ALA A 233 -13.66 -17.61 -26.71
C ALA A 233 -13.61 -16.38 -25.80
N ASP A 234 -14.76 -15.99 -25.23
CA ASP A 234 -14.89 -14.90 -24.26
C ASP A 234 -14.54 -15.37 -22.83
N CYS A 235 -14.26 -16.68 -22.64
CA CYS A 235 -14.05 -17.29 -21.34
C CYS A 235 -12.59 -17.73 -21.13
N ALA A 236 -12.17 -17.76 -19.86
CA ALA A 236 -10.83 -18.15 -19.48
C ALA A 236 -10.52 -19.61 -19.87
N ARG A 237 -9.22 -19.95 -19.96
CA ARG A 237 -8.79 -21.31 -20.34
C ARG A 237 -9.25 -22.32 -19.29
N GLY A 238 -10.27 -23.11 -19.62
CA GLY A 238 -10.91 -24.07 -18.70
C GLY A 238 -12.40 -23.84 -18.50
N GLU A 239 -12.95 -22.78 -19.12
CA GLU A 239 -14.36 -22.40 -19.04
C GLU A 239 -15.04 -22.40 -20.41
N ALA A 240 -16.37 -22.51 -20.43
CA ALA A 240 -17.22 -22.41 -21.61
C ALA A 240 -18.36 -21.43 -21.35
N CYS A 241 -18.88 -20.85 -22.42
CA CYS A 241 -19.96 -19.89 -22.34
C CYS A 241 -21.31 -20.62 -22.24
N ILE A 242 -21.89 -20.66 -21.04
CA ILE A 242 -23.14 -21.36 -20.76
C ILE A 242 -24.18 -20.36 -20.28
N ASN A 243 -25.27 -20.21 -21.04
CA ASN A 243 -26.37 -19.27 -20.76
C ASN A 243 -25.92 -17.81 -20.59
N GLY A 244 -24.84 -17.43 -21.28
CA GLY A 244 -24.33 -16.07 -21.26
C GLY A 244 -23.47 -15.74 -20.06
N GLN A 245 -22.95 -16.74 -19.34
CA GLN A 245 -21.91 -16.57 -18.32
C GLN A 245 -20.79 -17.59 -18.54
N CYS A 246 -19.55 -17.18 -18.28
CA CYS A 246 -18.43 -18.10 -18.28
C CYS A 246 -18.55 -19.04 -17.09
N GLN A 247 -18.57 -20.34 -17.39
CA GLN A 247 -18.68 -21.40 -16.39
C GLN A 247 -17.57 -22.44 -16.61
N PRO A 248 -17.01 -23.03 -15.54
CA PRO A 248 -16.03 -24.11 -15.66
C PRO A 248 -16.56 -25.23 -16.56
N VAL A 249 -15.71 -25.75 -17.47
CA VAL A 249 -16.04 -26.93 -18.25
C VAL A 249 -16.01 -28.13 -17.32
N CYS A 250 -17.17 -28.49 -16.78
CA CYS A 250 -17.28 -29.51 -15.76
C CYS A 250 -17.03 -30.93 -16.33
N ASP A 251 -16.11 -31.67 -15.69
CA ASP A 251 -15.88 -33.10 -15.98
C ASP A 251 -17.06 -33.97 -15.50
N CYS A 252 -17.85 -33.46 -14.56
CA CYS A 252 -19.03 -34.11 -14.03
C CYS A 252 -20.04 -33.05 -13.54
N ALA A 253 -21.33 -33.34 -13.65
CA ALA A 253 -22.41 -32.56 -13.02
C ALA A 253 -23.04 -33.30 -11.84
N MET A 254 -22.93 -34.63 -11.83
CA MET A 254 -23.40 -35.51 -10.77
C MET A 254 -22.46 -36.71 -10.63
N ASN A 255 -22.52 -37.40 -9.49
CA ASN A 255 -21.66 -38.57 -9.21
C ASN A 255 -21.76 -39.67 -10.28
N ALA A 256 -22.88 -39.74 -11.01
CA ALA A 256 -23.08 -40.71 -12.08
C ALA A 256 -22.22 -40.44 -13.33
N ASP A 257 -21.71 -39.22 -13.48
CA ASP A 257 -20.82 -38.85 -14.58
C ASP A 257 -19.37 -39.29 -14.31
N CYS A 258 -19.07 -39.66 -13.06
CA CYS A 258 -17.73 -40.07 -12.65
C CYS A 258 -17.49 -41.59 -12.76
N PRO A 259 -16.23 -42.01 -13.01
CA PRO A 259 -15.83 -43.41 -12.95
C PRO A 259 -16.14 -44.04 -11.58
N ALA A 260 -16.28 -45.36 -11.54
CA ALA A 260 -16.58 -46.09 -10.31
C ALA A 260 -15.51 -45.81 -9.22
N GLY A 261 -15.97 -45.40 -8.03
CA GLY A 261 -15.11 -45.01 -6.90
C GLY A 261 -14.79 -43.53 -6.83
N MET A 262 -15.34 -42.71 -7.73
CA MET A 262 -15.22 -41.25 -7.69
C MET A 262 -16.59 -40.60 -7.49
N ILE A 263 -16.60 -39.42 -6.87
CA ILE A 263 -17.77 -38.55 -6.73
C ILE A 263 -17.51 -37.23 -7.42
N CYS A 264 -18.58 -36.56 -7.81
CA CYS A 264 -18.48 -35.25 -8.41
C CYS A 264 -18.42 -34.19 -7.31
N GLN A 265 -17.26 -33.54 -7.17
CA GLN A 265 -17.05 -32.46 -6.21
C GLN A 265 -16.45 -31.27 -6.96
N ALA A 266 -17.10 -30.11 -6.88
CA ALA A 266 -16.66 -28.88 -7.55
C ALA A 266 -16.30 -29.08 -9.04
N CYS A 267 -17.18 -29.78 -9.79
CA CYS A 267 -17.00 -30.06 -11.22
C CYS A 267 -15.79 -30.94 -11.61
N GLN A 268 -15.20 -31.65 -10.65
CA GLN A 268 -14.15 -32.66 -10.88
C GLN A 268 -14.52 -34.01 -10.26
N CYS A 269 -14.09 -35.10 -10.91
CA CYS A 269 -14.23 -36.45 -10.35
C CYS A 269 -13.09 -36.72 -9.36
N VAL A 270 -13.41 -36.63 -8.07
CA VAL A 270 -12.46 -36.91 -6.98
C VAL A 270 -12.73 -38.28 -6.36
N PRO A 271 -11.73 -38.96 -5.77
CA PRO A 271 -11.95 -40.23 -5.05
C PRO A 271 -13.05 -40.08 -3.99
N GLY A 272 -14.07 -40.92 -4.07
CA GLY A 272 -15.32 -40.77 -3.32
C GLY A 272 -15.38 -41.47 -1.97
N ASP A 273 -14.37 -42.27 -1.65
CA ASP A 273 -14.30 -43.00 -0.39
C ASP A 273 -13.37 -42.26 0.58
N CYS A 274 -13.93 -41.28 1.30
CA CYS A 274 -13.38 -40.83 2.58
C CYS A 274 -14.25 -41.49 3.65
N PRO A 275 -13.86 -42.66 4.17
CA PRO A 275 -14.57 -43.25 5.30
C PRO A 275 -14.34 -42.35 6.51
N ASP A 276 -15.42 -41.94 7.17
CA ASP A 276 -15.41 -41.47 8.55
C ASP A 276 -15.14 -42.70 9.42
N ALA A 277 -13.86 -42.93 9.73
CA ALA A 277 -13.40 -44.19 10.28
C ALA A 277 -13.62 -44.31 11.79
N ASP A 278 -13.84 -43.21 12.51
CA ASP A 278 -14.17 -43.17 13.93
C ASP A 278 -15.61 -42.74 14.25
N GLY A 279 -16.34 -42.23 13.27
CA GLY A 279 -17.78 -41.98 13.32
C GLY A 279 -18.16 -40.63 13.93
N ASP A 280 -17.27 -39.64 13.95
CA ASP A 280 -17.52 -38.33 14.55
C ASP A 280 -18.15 -37.29 13.60
N GLY A 281 -18.27 -37.64 12.32
CA GLY A 281 -18.84 -36.80 11.27
C GLY A 281 -17.84 -35.88 10.57
N TYR A 282 -16.57 -35.93 10.94
CA TYR A 282 -15.43 -35.43 10.19
C TYR A 282 -14.79 -36.59 9.40
N PHE A 283 -13.98 -36.26 8.40
CA PHE A 283 -13.43 -37.26 7.48
C PHE A 283 -11.94 -36.97 7.29
N SER A 284 -11.10 -38.00 7.22
CA SER A 284 -9.64 -37.88 6.97
C SER A 284 -9.25 -36.94 5.83
N CYS A 285 -10.06 -36.84 4.78
CA CYS A 285 -9.80 -35.97 3.63
C CYS A 285 -10.46 -34.58 3.72
N ARG A 286 -11.17 -34.27 4.81
CA ARG A 286 -11.95 -33.05 5.05
C ARG A 286 -11.66 -32.42 6.42
N GLY A 287 -10.39 -32.42 6.82
CA GLY A 287 -9.91 -31.65 7.97
C GLY A 287 -9.78 -32.45 9.27
N ASP A 288 -10.15 -33.73 9.30
CA ASP A 288 -9.84 -34.58 10.44
C ASP A 288 -8.35 -34.96 10.46
N CYS A 289 -7.65 -34.53 11.51
CA CYS A 289 -6.22 -34.78 11.68
C CYS A 289 -5.91 -36.14 12.33
N ASP A 290 -6.88 -36.84 12.92
CA ASP A 290 -6.77 -38.23 13.37
C ASP A 290 -8.10 -38.99 13.26
N ASP A 291 -8.42 -39.43 12.04
CA ASP A 291 -9.61 -40.21 11.59
C ASP A 291 -9.74 -41.61 12.24
N ARG A 292 -9.06 -41.84 13.37
CA ARG A 292 -9.19 -43.03 14.23
C ARG A 292 -9.58 -42.65 15.65
N ASN A 293 -9.71 -41.37 15.94
CA ASN A 293 -9.95 -40.82 17.25
C ASN A 293 -11.06 -39.76 17.17
N PRO A 294 -12.30 -40.11 17.55
CA PRO A 294 -13.46 -39.23 17.40
C PRO A 294 -13.46 -38.02 18.36
N ALA A 295 -12.37 -37.84 19.10
CA ALA A 295 -12.11 -36.71 19.99
C ALA A 295 -11.04 -35.76 19.42
N VAL A 296 -10.59 -35.97 18.18
CA VAL A 296 -9.60 -35.16 17.48
C VAL A 296 -10.21 -34.77 16.13
N ASN A 297 -10.83 -33.59 16.07
CA ASN A 297 -11.42 -33.05 14.85
C ASN A 297 -11.64 -31.52 14.96
N PRO A 298 -11.82 -30.80 13.84
CA PRO A 298 -11.95 -29.35 13.80
C PRO A 298 -13.05 -28.68 14.64
N ALA A 299 -13.98 -29.43 15.24
CA ALA A 299 -15.00 -28.88 16.14
C ALA A 299 -14.83 -29.28 17.60
N MET A 300 -13.80 -30.05 17.93
CA MET A 300 -13.44 -30.31 19.31
C MET A 300 -12.71 -29.10 19.90
N ALA A 301 -12.65 -29.07 21.22
CA ALA A 301 -11.82 -28.12 21.95
C ALA A 301 -10.65 -28.88 22.54
N GLU A 302 -9.51 -28.21 22.67
CA GLU A 302 -8.26 -28.76 23.21
C GLU A 302 -8.43 -29.46 24.57
N VAL A 303 -7.88 -30.68 24.67
CA VAL A 303 -7.84 -31.49 25.89
C VAL A 303 -6.44 -31.39 26.51
N CYS A 304 -6.27 -30.34 27.28
CA CYS A 304 -4.99 -29.96 27.88
C CYS A 304 -4.19 -31.11 28.53
N GLY A 305 -2.96 -31.29 28.07
CA GLY A 305 -1.94 -32.18 28.63
C GLY A 305 -2.07 -33.62 28.19
N ASP A 306 -2.90 -33.92 27.18
CA ASP A 306 -2.93 -35.21 26.51
C ASP A 306 -1.91 -35.31 25.35
N GLY A 307 -1.36 -34.16 24.91
CA GLY A 307 -0.34 -34.07 23.88
C GLY A 307 -0.88 -34.30 22.47
N LEU A 308 -2.18 -34.15 22.28
CA LEU A 308 -2.87 -34.19 20.99
C LEU A 308 -3.25 -32.77 20.57
N ASP A 309 -3.39 -32.57 19.25
CA ASP A 309 -4.05 -31.41 18.66
C ASP A 309 -5.50 -31.85 18.43
N ASN A 310 -6.39 -31.55 19.38
CA ASN A 310 -7.77 -32.04 19.36
C ASN A 310 -8.64 -31.25 18.39
N ASP A 311 -8.34 -29.98 18.11
CA ASP A 311 -9.11 -29.12 17.22
C ASP A 311 -8.51 -28.93 15.82
N CYS A 312 -7.41 -29.64 15.52
CA CYS A 312 -6.76 -29.72 14.21
C CYS A 312 -6.35 -28.36 13.62
N ASP A 313 -6.03 -27.38 14.47
CA ASP A 313 -5.54 -26.06 14.05
C ASP A 313 -4.02 -26.04 13.76
N GLY A 314 -3.33 -27.14 14.07
CA GLY A 314 -1.90 -27.33 13.89
C GLY A 314 -1.06 -26.98 15.12
N ILE A 315 -1.68 -26.70 16.27
CA ILE A 315 -1.05 -26.35 17.54
C ILE A 315 -1.51 -27.32 18.63
N VAL A 316 -0.56 -28.09 19.16
CA VAL A 316 -0.84 -29.03 20.25
C VAL A 316 -1.04 -28.29 21.59
N ASP A 317 -2.14 -28.59 22.29
CA ASP A 317 -2.47 -28.09 23.63
C ASP A 317 -2.63 -26.55 23.75
N ASP A 318 -3.24 -25.88 22.75
CA ASP A 318 -3.64 -24.46 22.82
C ASP A 318 -4.89 -24.25 23.73
N GLY A 319 -5.25 -23.01 24.06
CA GLY A 319 -6.53 -22.68 24.71
C GLY A 319 -6.65 -23.05 26.20
N CYS A 320 -5.57 -23.57 26.79
CA CYS A 320 -5.55 -24.22 28.11
C CYS A 320 -5.46 -23.31 29.35
N GLY A 321 -6.18 -22.19 29.36
CA GLY A 321 -6.25 -21.31 30.54
C GLY A 321 -7.01 -21.95 31.72
N GLY A 322 -6.37 -22.07 32.89
CA GLY A 322 -7.05 -22.44 34.15
C GLY A 322 -6.55 -23.67 34.91
N LEU A 323 -5.32 -24.13 34.67
CA LEU A 323 -4.74 -25.28 35.39
C LEU A 323 -4.55 -25.00 36.89
N PRO A 324 -4.88 -25.93 37.80
CA PRO A 324 -4.56 -25.80 39.20
C PRO A 324 -3.05 -25.93 39.43
N CYS A 325 -2.46 -25.02 40.20
CA CYS A 325 -1.02 -24.95 40.43
C CYS A 325 -0.69 -24.77 41.91
N ALA A 326 0.52 -25.16 42.33
CA ALA A 326 1.04 -24.88 43.67
C ALA A 326 2.21 -23.87 43.64
N SER A 327 2.87 -23.73 42.49
CA SER A 327 3.99 -22.84 42.23
C SER A 327 4.09 -22.49 40.75
N ASP A 328 4.86 -21.46 40.41
CA ASP A 328 5.03 -20.99 39.02
C ASP A 328 5.65 -22.04 38.09
N ALA A 329 6.38 -23.02 38.64
CA ALA A 329 6.95 -24.12 37.88
C ALA A 329 5.90 -25.15 37.41
N ASP A 330 4.68 -25.10 37.98
CA ASP A 330 3.55 -25.94 37.58
C ASP A 330 2.77 -25.31 36.40
N CYS A 331 3.14 -24.10 35.98
CA CYS A 331 2.48 -23.36 34.91
C CYS A 331 3.30 -23.37 33.61
N PRO A 332 2.63 -23.34 32.44
CA PRO A 332 3.28 -23.20 31.14
C PRO A 332 4.10 -21.90 31.03
N ALA A 333 5.01 -21.85 30.06
CA ALA A 333 5.87 -20.69 29.86
C ALA A 333 5.03 -19.43 29.51
N GLY A 334 5.15 -18.39 30.33
CA GLY A 334 4.39 -17.13 30.17
C GLY A 334 3.29 -16.94 31.22
N GLU A 335 3.06 -17.93 32.09
CA GLU A 335 2.07 -17.88 33.17
C GLU A 335 2.74 -17.99 34.54
N MET A 336 1.99 -17.61 35.60
CA MET A 336 2.43 -17.79 36.99
C MET A 336 1.28 -18.30 37.86
N CYS A 337 1.62 -18.93 38.97
CA CYS A 337 0.63 -19.52 39.84
C CYS A 337 0.02 -18.47 40.78
N TRP A 338 -1.26 -18.13 40.58
CA TRP A 338 -1.98 -17.15 41.39
C TRP A 338 -3.27 -17.74 41.95
N ASP A 339 -3.41 -17.74 43.28
CA ASP A 339 -4.56 -18.31 44.01
C ASP A 339 -4.89 -19.77 43.63
N GLY A 340 -3.83 -20.55 43.35
CA GLY A 340 -3.94 -21.96 43.02
C GLY A 340 -4.34 -22.24 41.58
N VAL A 341 -4.31 -21.24 40.69
CA VAL A 341 -4.61 -21.38 39.27
C VAL A 341 -3.54 -20.66 38.44
N CYS A 342 -3.08 -21.26 37.34
CA CYS A 342 -2.20 -20.59 36.40
C CYS A 342 -2.95 -19.45 35.71
N VAL A 343 -2.42 -18.24 35.82
CA VAL A 343 -2.99 -17.04 35.19
C VAL A 343 -1.92 -16.33 34.35
N PRO A 344 -2.34 -15.62 33.28
CA PRO A 344 -1.45 -14.73 32.54
C PRO A 344 -0.77 -13.71 33.47
N GLY A 345 0.54 -13.53 33.28
CA GLY A 345 1.46 -12.91 34.23
C GLY A 345 0.98 -11.61 34.89
N ARG A 346 0.77 -11.67 36.21
CA ARG A 346 0.69 -10.48 37.07
C ARG A 346 2.10 -10.11 37.57
N CYS A 347 2.32 -8.85 37.91
CA CYS A 347 3.62 -8.36 38.39
C CYS A 347 3.46 -7.65 39.75
N ALA A 348 4.49 -7.67 40.60
CA ALA A 348 4.57 -6.87 41.81
C ALA A 348 5.53 -5.68 41.67
N SER A 349 6.46 -5.75 40.71
CA SER A 349 7.42 -4.73 40.33
C SER A 349 7.88 -4.90 38.88
N ASP A 350 8.52 -3.89 38.30
CA ASP A 350 9.02 -3.92 36.91
C ASP A 350 10.02 -5.06 36.65
N ARG A 351 10.65 -5.61 37.70
CA ARG A 351 11.59 -6.74 37.57
C ARG A 351 10.90 -8.06 37.29
N ASP A 352 9.61 -8.14 37.60
CA ASP A 352 8.78 -9.30 37.31
C ASP A 352 8.31 -9.27 35.84
N CYS A 353 8.56 -8.16 35.14
CA CYS A 353 8.27 -7.99 33.73
C CYS A 353 9.51 -8.20 32.85
N GLY A 354 9.28 -8.69 31.62
CA GLY A 354 10.33 -8.80 30.60
C GLY A 354 10.95 -7.45 30.24
N ALA A 355 12.16 -7.47 29.67
CA ALA A 355 12.89 -6.26 29.30
C ALA A 355 12.04 -5.35 28.40
N GLY A 356 11.89 -4.08 28.79
CA GLY A 356 11.08 -3.09 28.06
C GLY A 356 9.64 -2.90 28.58
N LEU A 357 9.18 -3.74 29.51
CA LEU A 357 7.84 -3.65 30.08
C LEU A 357 7.87 -3.06 31.51
N SER A 358 6.80 -2.39 31.91
CA SER A 358 6.63 -1.84 33.26
C SER A 358 5.44 -2.48 33.96
N CYS A 359 5.51 -2.60 35.28
CA CYS A 359 4.45 -3.17 36.07
C CYS A 359 3.36 -2.14 36.37
N CYS A 360 2.28 -2.17 35.58
CA CYS A 360 1.18 -1.24 35.67
C CYS A 360 -0.05 -1.91 36.28
N ALA A 361 -0.40 -1.50 37.51
CA ALA A 361 -1.54 -2.04 38.26
C ALA A 361 -1.57 -3.57 38.38
N GLY A 362 -0.39 -4.19 38.47
CA GLY A 362 -0.24 -5.64 38.61
C GLY A 362 -0.26 -6.41 37.29
N LEU A 363 -0.11 -5.74 36.15
CA LEU A 363 0.06 -6.33 34.84
C LEU A 363 1.28 -5.71 34.14
N CYS A 364 2.07 -6.53 33.44
CA CYS A 364 3.17 -6.01 32.63
C CYS A 364 2.60 -5.33 31.38
N ALA A 365 2.87 -4.03 31.24
CA ALA A 365 2.42 -3.21 30.13
C ALA A 365 3.62 -2.56 29.43
N ASP A 366 3.53 -2.43 28.11
CA ASP A 366 4.50 -1.70 27.31
C ASP A 366 4.17 -0.21 27.34
N VAL A 367 4.90 0.57 28.13
CA VAL A 367 4.64 2.01 28.25
C VAL A 367 4.98 2.80 26.98
N LEU A 368 5.59 2.19 25.97
CA LEU A 368 5.90 2.85 24.70
C LEU A 368 4.78 2.73 23.67
N PHE A 369 3.90 1.72 23.81
CA PHE A 369 2.88 1.40 22.80
C PHE A 369 1.49 1.11 23.37
N ASP A 370 1.36 0.82 24.67
CA ASP A 370 0.05 0.61 25.31
C ASP A 370 -0.69 1.94 25.45
N PRO A 371 -1.81 2.16 24.73
CA PRO A 371 -2.60 3.38 24.83
C PRO A 371 -3.21 3.60 26.22
N ARG A 372 -3.20 2.61 27.12
CA ARG A 372 -3.70 2.72 28.50
C ARG A 372 -2.59 3.02 29.52
N ASN A 373 -1.31 2.93 29.12
CA ASN A 373 -0.14 3.14 29.98
C ASN A 373 0.99 3.91 29.26
N CYS A 374 0.62 4.86 28.40
CA CYS A 374 1.52 5.56 27.50
C CYS A 374 2.46 6.55 28.20
N GLY A 375 3.77 6.29 28.12
CA GLY A 375 4.84 7.06 28.74
C GLY A 375 5.04 6.75 30.24
N ALA A 376 3.98 6.35 30.94
CA ALA A 376 4.03 5.85 32.31
C ALA A 376 2.74 5.07 32.66
N CYS A 377 2.80 4.23 33.69
CA CYS A 377 1.64 3.49 34.17
C CYS A 377 0.45 4.42 34.52
N GLY A 378 -0.74 4.06 34.04
CA GLY A 378 -1.98 4.81 34.25
C GLY A 378 -2.14 6.06 33.38
N MET A 379 -1.19 6.35 32.48
CA MET A 379 -1.30 7.44 31.51
C MET A 379 -1.98 6.94 30.24
N SER A 380 -3.31 6.96 30.24
CA SER A 380 -4.10 6.58 29.06
C SER A 380 -4.22 7.73 28.06
N CYS A 381 -4.05 7.43 26.77
CA CYS A 381 -4.29 8.35 25.67
C CYS A 381 -5.78 8.70 25.51
N ALA A 382 -6.06 9.83 24.87
CA ALA A 382 -7.42 10.22 24.57
C ALA A 382 -8.06 9.28 23.54
N ALA A 383 -9.40 9.29 23.45
CA ALA A 383 -10.10 8.48 22.46
C ALA A 383 -9.65 8.83 21.04
N GLY A 384 -9.21 7.82 20.28
CA GLY A 384 -8.68 7.97 18.92
C GLY A 384 -7.16 8.08 18.84
N GLU A 385 -6.46 8.39 19.94
CA GLU A 385 -5.01 8.45 19.98
C GLU A 385 -4.36 7.06 20.11
N ARG A 386 -3.18 6.92 19.53
CA ARG A 386 -2.26 5.78 19.67
C ARG A 386 -1.03 6.18 20.47
N CYS A 387 -0.49 5.25 21.26
CA CYS A 387 0.77 5.47 21.94
C CYS A 387 1.93 5.12 20.99
N LEU A 388 2.79 6.10 20.71
CA LEU A 388 4.00 5.91 19.92
C LEU A 388 5.19 6.44 20.72
N ARG A 389 6.13 5.55 21.06
CA ARG A 389 7.36 5.87 21.82
C ARG A 389 7.07 6.55 23.17
N GLY A 390 5.97 6.18 23.81
CA GLY A 390 5.55 6.71 25.11
C GLY A 390 4.91 8.09 25.04
N VAL A 391 4.47 8.52 23.85
CA VAL A 391 3.73 9.76 23.62
C VAL A 391 2.41 9.42 22.92
N CYS A 392 1.31 9.97 23.42
CA CYS A 392 0.02 9.85 22.75
C CYS A 392 0.01 10.72 21.49
N THR A 393 -0.35 10.12 20.36
CA THR A 393 -0.27 10.71 19.03
C THR A 393 -1.49 10.31 18.20
N GLY A 394 -1.84 11.09 17.18
CA GLY A 394 -2.91 10.72 16.25
C GLY A 394 -4.32 10.81 16.83
N GLY A 395 -4.60 11.82 17.65
CA GLY A 395 -5.96 12.10 18.13
C GLY A 395 -6.88 12.52 16.98
N ASP A 396 -8.18 12.54 17.24
CA ASP A 396 -9.15 13.13 16.30
C ASP A 396 -8.67 14.54 15.92
N PRO A 397 -8.23 14.76 14.66
CA PRO A 397 -7.62 16.02 14.25
C PRO A 397 -8.63 17.19 14.34
N CYS A 398 -9.91 16.88 14.54
CA CYS A 398 -10.99 17.83 14.73
C CYS A 398 -11.35 18.11 16.20
N GLN A 399 -10.68 17.46 17.16
CA GLN A 399 -10.94 17.70 18.57
C GLN A 399 -10.45 19.11 18.98
N GLY A 400 -11.39 20.00 19.28
CA GLY A 400 -11.12 21.39 19.67
C GLY A 400 -11.12 22.40 18.50
N VAL A 401 -11.34 21.93 17.26
CA VAL A 401 -11.54 22.79 16.09
C VAL A 401 -13.00 23.25 16.05
N ASN A 402 -13.24 24.53 16.36
CA ASN A 402 -14.58 25.13 16.23
C ASN A 402 -14.71 25.78 14.85
N CYS A 403 -15.42 25.13 13.93
CA CYS A 403 -15.67 25.68 12.62
C CYS A 403 -16.79 26.73 12.62
N PRO A 404 -16.68 27.79 11.79
CA PRO A 404 -17.77 28.73 11.52
C PRO A 404 -19.04 28.01 11.02
N ALA A 405 -20.19 28.67 11.15
CA ALA A 405 -21.46 28.11 10.66
C ALA A 405 -21.38 27.77 9.16
N GLY A 406 -21.73 26.52 8.79
CA GLY A 406 -21.67 26.00 7.41
C GLY A 406 -20.38 25.27 7.03
N GLN A 407 -19.48 25.04 7.99
CA GLN A 407 -18.24 24.27 7.78
C GLN A 407 -18.19 23.07 8.73
N VAL A 408 -17.62 21.97 8.24
CA VAL A 408 -17.31 20.76 9.01
C VAL A 408 -15.80 20.60 9.09
N CYS A 409 -15.31 20.07 10.21
CA CYS A 409 -13.89 19.77 10.30
C CYS A 409 -13.60 18.43 9.62
N GLN A 410 -12.65 18.43 8.70
CA GLN A 410 -12.11 17.24 8.05
C GLN A 410 -10.59 17.31 8.13
N ASN A 411 -9.96 16.29 8.72
CA ASN A 411 -8.50 16.23 8.92
C ASN A 411 -7.89 17.47 9.60
N GLY A 412 -8.63 18.10 10.53
CA GLY A 412 -8.15 19.26 11.29
C GLY A 412 -8.27 20.61 10.57
N VAL A 413 -8.93 20.64 9.41
CA VAL A 413 -9.22 21.87 8.65
C VAL A 413 -10.73 22.03 8.52
N CYS A 414 -11.21 23.27 8.70
CA CYS A 414 -12.61 23.58 8.44
C CYS A 414 -12.84 23.66 6.94
N VAL A 415 -13.56 22.69 6.40
CA VAL A 415 -13.97 22.63 5.01
C VAL A 415 -15.45 22.96 4.90
N GLN A 416 -15.86 23.51 3.76
CA GLN A 416 -17.26 23.78 3.49
C GLN A 416 -18.01 22.45 3.32
N GLU A 417 -19.17 22.31 3.96
CA GLU A 417 -19.96 21.08 3.89
C GLU A 417 -20.53 20.94 2.47
N CYS A 418 -19.87 20.17 1.60
CA CYS A 418 -20.32 19.90 0.24
C CYS A 418 -21.48 18.90 0.29
N HIS A 419 -22.67 19.34 -0.12
CA HIS A 419 -23.89 18.51 -0.17
C HIS A 419 -24.14 17.91 -1.56
N CYS A 420 -23.36 18.33 -2.56
CA CYS A 420 -23.41 17.80 -3.91
C CYS A 420 -22.05 17.96 -4.59
N SER A 421 -21.78 17.07 -5.52
CA SER A 421 -20.64 17.07 -6.44
C SER A 421 -21.10 17.03 -7.91
N ALA A 422 -22.35 16.63 -8.15
CA ALA A 422 -23.06 16.70 -9.42
C ALA A 422 -24.56 16.99 -9.18
N ASP A 423 -25.28 17.42 -10.21
CA ASP A 423 -26.73 17.71 -10.15
C ASP A 423 -27.56 16.50 -9.69
N THR A 424 -27.07 15.28 -9.95
CA THR A 424 -27.72 14.02 -9.52
C THR A 424 -27.75 13.83 -8.01
N ASP A 425 -26.88 14.53 -7.28
CA ASP A 425 -26.84 14.47 -5.82
C ASP A 425 -27.95 15.32 -5.19
N CYS A 426 -28.62 16.15 -6.00
CA CYS A 426 -29.65 17.07 -5.59
C CYS A 426 -31.07 16.54 -5.86
N ALA A 427 -32.04 17.00 -5.07
CA ALA A 427 -33.43 16.58 -5.26
C ALA A 427 -33.97 17.07 -6.62
N ALA A 428 -34.98 16.39 -7.15
CA ALA A 428 -35.56 16.73 -8.45
C ALA A 428 -35.97 18.22 -8.53
N GLY A 429 -35.42 18.94 -9.52
CA GLY A 429 -35.60 20.39 -9.69
C GLY A 429 -34.54 21.25 -9.00
N GLN A 430 -33.42 20.66 -8.56
CA GLN A 430 -32.25 21.37 -8.04
C GLN A 430 -31.01 21.04 -8.87
N VAL A 431 -30.06 21.97 -8.92
CA VAL A 431 -28.74 21.84 -9.56
C VAL A 431 -27.64 22.11 -8.54
N CYS A 432 -26.48 21.51 -8.75
CA CYS A 432 -25.33 21.65 -7.88
C CYS A 432 -24.53 22.90 -8.27
N VAL A 433 -24.59 23.93 -7.43
CA VAL A 433 -23.85 25.18 -7.62
C VAL A 433 -23.03 25.45 -6.36
N ASP A 434 -21.71 25.60 -6.52
CA ASP A 434 -20.76 25.82 -5.41
C ASP A 434 -20.96 24.86 -4.23
N CYS A 435 -21.02 23.56 -4.52
CA CYS A 435 -21.17 22.49 -3.51
C CYS A 435 -22.50 22.51 -2.72
N GLN A 436 -23.53 23.20 -3.22
CA GLN A 436 -24.86 23.29 -2.62
C GLN A 436 -25.96 22.98 -3.65
N CYS A 437 -26.98 22.25 -3.23
CA CYS A 437 -28.17 22.01 -4.05
C CYS A 437 -29.06 23.25 -4.06
N GLN A 438 -29.05 23.97 -5.16
CA GLN A 438 -29.87 25.16 -5.37
C GLN A 438 -31.05 24.83 -6.29
N ALA A 439 -32.17 25.52 -6.15
CA ALA A 439 -33.30 25.31 -7.07
C ALA A 439 -32.87 25.64 -8.50
N ALA A 440 -33.15 24.75 -9.45
CA ALA A 440 -32.97 25.04 -10.86
C ALA A 440 -33.89 26.22 -11.21
N CYS A 441 -33.30 27.38 -11.52
CA CYS A 441 -34.05 28.50 -12.07
C CYS A 441 -34.40 28.20 -13.53
N GLU A 442 -35.60 28.61 -13.95
CA GLU A 442 -36.04 28.49 -15.35
C GLU A 442 -35.21 29.49 -16.18
N ASP A 443 -34.30 28.97 -17.00
CA ASP A 443 -33.67 29.66 -18.13
C ASP A 443 -34.61 29.51 -19.33
N ARG A 444 -35.44 30.52 -19.58
CA ARG A 444 -36.58 30.38 -20.50
C ARG A 444 -36.18 30.52 -21.97
N ASP A 445 -35.10 31.23 -22.28
CA ASP A 445 -34.61 31.42 -23.65
C ASP A 445 -33.36 30.59 -23.99
N GLY A 446 -32.73 29.95 -23.00
CA GLY A 446 -31.70 28.92 -23.15
C GLY A 446 -30.29 29.47 -23.30
N ASP A 447 -30.00 30.67 -22.81
CA ASP A 447 -28.71 31.34 -22.95
C ASP A 447 -27.72 31.06 -21.79
N GLY A 448 -28.18 30.34 -20.77
CA GLY A 448 -27.40 29.95 -19.61
C GLY A 448 -27.46 30.92 -18.43
N PHE A 449 -28.29 31.97 -18.50
CA PHE A 449 -28.59 32.87 -17.40
C PHE A 449 -30.01 32.65 -16.87
N CYS A 450 -30.19 32.95 -15.59
CA CYS A 450 -31.49 32.82 -14.95
C CYS A 450 -32.16 34.18 -14.84
N ALA A 451 -33.50 34.22 -14.83
CA ALA A 451 -34.34 35.42 -14.66
C ALA A 451 -34.01 36.40 -13.49
N GLY A 452 -33.13 36.03 -12.57
CA GLY A 452 -32.63 36.92 -11.51
C GLY A 452 -31.36 37.69 -11.87
N GLU A 453 -30.60 37.18 -12.84
CA GLU A 453 -29.38 37.77 -13.40
C GLU A 453 -29.61 38.27 -14.83
N ASP A 454 -30.55 37.66 -15.55
CA ASP A 454 -31.03 38.05 -16.86
C ASP A 454 -32.17 39.09 -16.73
N CYS A 455 -31.95 40.26 -17.32
CA CYS A 455 -32.88 41.37 -17.32
C CYS A 455 -34.02 41.23 -18.36
N ASP A 456 -33.90 40.31 -19.33
CA ASP A 456 -34.98 39.87 -20.24
C ASP A 456 -34.87 38.37 -20.59
N ASP A 457 -35.31 37.52 -19.65
CA ASP A 457 -35.42 36.04 -19.72
C ASP A 457 -36.41 35.51 -20.79
N ALA A 458 -36.64 36.27 -21.85
CA ALA A 458 -37.32 35.83 -23.05
C ALA A 458 -36.50 36.10 -24.32
N ASP A 459 -35.31 36.70 -24.19
CA ASP A 459 -34.39 37.05 -25.27
C ASP A 459 -32.94 36.70 -24.91
N ALA A 460 -32.49 35.54 -25.40
CA ALA A 460 -31.13 35.02 -25.26
C ALA A 460 -29.98 35.94 -25.72
N ALA A 461 -30.29 37.09 -26.33
CA ALA A 461 -29.33 38.12 -26.70
C ALA A 461 -29.13 39.20 -25.61
N VAL A 462 -29.94 39.18 -24.55
CA VAL A 462 -29.92 40.10 -23.42
C VAL A 462 -29.52 39.30 -22.19
N ASN A 463 -28.29 39.46 -21.71
CA ASN A 463 -27.79 38.76 -20.53
C ASN A 463 -26.50 39.39 -20.00
N PRO A 464 -26.08 39.10 -18.75
CA PRO A 464 -24.85 39.62 -18.13
C PRO A 464 -23.52 39.48 -18.88
N ARG A 465 -23.46 38.73 -19.98
CA ARG A 465 -22.26 38.55 -20.81
C ARG A 465 -22.46 38.98 -22.26
N ALA A 466 -23.62 39.51 -22.62
CA ALA A 466 -23.85 40.10 -23.92
C ALA A 466 -23.04 41.40 -24.06
N ALA A 467 -23.00 41.94 -25.28
CA ALA A 467 -22.40 43.24 -25.56
C ALA A 467 -23.50 44.20 -26.01
N GLU A 468 -23.40 45.45 -25.59
CA GLU A 468 -24.36 46.51 -25.91
C GLU A 468 -24.59 46.68 -27.42
N THR A 469 -25.86 46.65 -27.83
CA THR A 469 -26.33 46.87 -29.19
C THR A 469 -26.76 48.32 -29.38
N CYS A 470 -25.79 49.15 -29.71
CA CYS A 470 -25.96 50.60 -29.78
C CYS A 470 -27.17 51.10 -30.58
N GLY A 471 -28.03 51.84 -29.89
CA GLY A 471 -29.18 52.55 -30.44
C GLY A 471 -30.46 51.72 -30.50
N ASP A 472 -30.50 50.55 -29.87
CA ASP A 472 -31.73 49.79 -29.65
C ASP A 472 -32.44 50.19 -28.34
N SER A 473 -31.76 50.93 -27.45
CA SER A 473 -32.28 51.37 -26.15
C SER A 473 -32.62 50.24 -25.18
N LEU A 474 -31.97 49.08 -25.33
CA LEU A 474 -31.98 47.99 -24.37
C LEU A 474 -30.69 48.02 -23.54
N ASP A 475 -30.77 47.50 -22.32
CA ASP A 475 -29.62 47.12 -21.50
C ASP A 475 -29.33 45.66 -21.88
N ASN A 476 -28.45 45.43 -22.85
CA ASN A 476 -28.19 44.09 -23.35
C ASN A 476 -27.32 43.30 -22.39
N ASP A 477 -26.40 43.96 -21.66
CA ASP A 477 -25.47 43.29 -20.75
C ASP A 477 -25.90 43.30 -19.27
N CYS A 478 -27.11 43.78 -18.99
CA CYS A 478 -27.76 43.78 -17.67
C CYS A 478 -26.93 44.44 -16.55
N ASP A 479 -26.05 45.40 -16.87
CA ASP A 479 -25.25 46.13 -15.88
C ASP A 479 -26.01 47.30 -15.22
N GLY A 480 -27.22 47.59 -15.72
CA GLY A 480 -28.11 48.65 -15.25
C GLY A 480 -27.92 49.99 -15.95
N LEU A 481 -27.08 50.05 -16.99
CA LEU A 481 -26.91 51.17 -17.90
C LEU A 481 -27.52 50.80 -19.28
N VAL A 482 -27.59 51.77 -20.18
CA VAL A 482 -28.19 51.57 -21.52
C VAL A 482 -27.29 52.29 -22.51
N ASP A 483 -26.80 51.58 -23.53
CA ASP A 483 -25.98 52.10 -24.63
C ASP A 483 -24.63 52.75 -24.22
N GLU A 484 -24.00 52.32 -23.11
CA GLU A 484 -22.80 52.96 -22.53
C GLU A 484 -21.47 52.59 -23.21
N ASP A 485 -21.42 51.47 -23.95
CA ASP A 485 -20.21 51.01 -24.66
C ASP A 485 -20.21 51.33 -26.17
N CYS A 486 -20.99 52.33 -26.56
CA CYS A 486 -21.22 52.74 -27.95
C CYS A 486 -20.15 53.64 -28.57
N GLY A 487 -18.88 53.33 -28.28
CA GLY A 487 -17.73 54.01 -28.86
C GLY A 487 -17.62 53.80 -30.38
N THR A 488 -16.99 54.76 -31.06
CA THR A 488 -16.66 54.60 -32.50
C THR A 488 -15.78 53.35 -32.67
N PRO A 489 -16.09 52.42 -33.59
CA PRO A 489 -15.26 51.25 -33.80
C PRO A 489 -13.86 51.66 -34.23
N CYS A 490 -12.84 51.02 -33.66
CA CYS A 490 -11.44 51.29 -33.97
C CYS A 490 -10.64 50.00 -34.04
N ARG A 491 -9.57 50.01 -34.84
CA ARG A 491 -8.51 48.99 -34.81
C ARG A 491 -7.21 49.53 -34.24
N ALA A 492 -7.06 50.85 -34.24
CA ALA A 492 -5.97 51.57 -33.61
C ALA A 492 -6.44 52.96 -33.12
N ASP A 493 -5.67 53.59 -32.24
CA ASP A 493 -5.95 54.93 -31.71
C ASP A 493 -6.17 56.00 -32.79
N SER A 494 -5.60 55.81 -33.99
CA SER A 494 -5.78 56.70 -35.13
C SER A 494 -7.18 56.72 -35.72
N ASP A 495 -7.98 55.69 -35.44
CA ASP A 495 -9.37 55.58 -35.89
C ASP A 495 -10.31 56.36 -34.95
N CYS A 496 -9.77 56.85 -33.83
CA CYS A 496 -10.53 57.54 -32.80
C CYS A 496 -10.51 59.07 -32.93
N PRO A 497 -11.64 59.76 -32.66
CA PRO A 497 -11.67 61.22 -32.56
C PRO A 497 -10.66 61.73 -31.51
N ALA A 498 -10.16 62.96 -31.72
CA ALA A 498 -9.10 63.52 -30.89
C ALA A 498 -9.44 63.51 -29.39
N GLY A 499 -8.58 62.89 -28.58
CA GLY A 499 -8.77 62.72 -27.14
C GLY A 499 -9.41 61.41 -26.71
N LEU A 500 -9.54 60.44 -27.63
CA LEU A 500 -9.98 59.07 -27.37
C LEU A 500 -8.85 58.09 -27.79
N ARG A 501 -8.87 56.88 -27.24
CA ARG A 501 -7.94 55.78 -27.52
C ARG A 501 -8.70 54.49 -27.77
N CYS A 502 -8.13 53.60 -28.57
CA CYS A 502 -8.77 52.35 -28.95
C CYS A 502 -8.52 51.30 -27.87
N MET A 503 -9.57 50.90 -27.16
CA MET A 503 -9.54 49.78 -26.22
C MET A 503 -10.62 48.78 -26.62
N ASN A 504 -10.23 47.50 -26.72
CA ASN A 504 -11.13 46.41 -27.07
C ASN A 504 -11.99 46.63 -28.33
N GLY A 505 -11.48 47.41 -29.30
CA GLY A 505 -12.17 47.66 -30.58
C GLY A 505 -13.09 48.88 -30.61
N VAL A 506 -13.17 49.66 -29.52
CA VAL A 506 -13.99 50.88 -29.42
C VAL A 506 -13.20 52.07 -28.88
N CYS A 507 -13.54 53.27 -29.35
CA CYS A 507 -12.90 54.51 -28.94
C CYS A 507 -13.43 54.99 -27.58
N VAL A 508 -12.57 54.93 -26.56
CA VAL A 508 -12.86 55.34 -25.17
C VAL A 508 -12.02 56.55 -24.74
N ARG A 509 -12.43 57.26 -23.70
CA ARG A 509 -11.84 58.55 -23.24
C ARG A 509 -10.54 58.45 -22.44
#